data_AF-A0A963DPE7-F1
#
_entry.id   AF-A0A963DPE7-F1
#
_cell.length_a   1.000
_cell.length_b   1.000
_cell.length_c   1.000
_cell.angle_alpha   90.00
_cell.angle_beta   90.00
_cell.angle_gamma   90.00
#
_symmetry.space_group_name_H-M   'P 1'
#
loop_
_entity.id
_entity.type
_entity.pdbx_description
1 polymer ?
#
loop_
_entity_poly.entity_id
_entity_poly.type
_entity_poly.pdbx_seq_one_letter_code
_entity_poly.pdbx_strand_id
1 'polypeptide(L)'
;MTEYEPRLKPLARNLRSRQTEAEQKLWSHLRRDQLGVRFYRQRPLGPYILDFYAPKAQLVVELDGSQHVDDPTQRRKDTQR
;
A
#
# COMPACT_ATOMS: atom_id res chain seq x y z
N MET A 1 -5.81 -4.93 15.98
CA MET A 1 -6.21 -4.20 14.76
C MET A 1 -5.20 -3.10 14.56
N THR A 2 -4.60 -2.93 13.38
CA THR A 2 -3.81 -1.72 13.12
C THR A 2 -4.77 -0.55 12.98
N GLU A 3 -4.55 0.50 13.75
CA GLU A 3 -5.34 1.73 13.67
C GLU A 3 -4.99 2.48 12.39
N TYR A 4 -6.00 3.10 11.78
CA TYR A 4 -5.87 3.96 10.62
C TYR A 4 -7.04 4.93 10.56
N GLU A 5 -6.85 6.06 9.88
CA GLU A 5 -7.90 7.05 9.71
C GLU A 5 -9.08 6.47 8.90
N PRO A 6 -10.33 6.47 9.41
CA PRO A 6 -11.46 5.82 8.74
C PRO A 6 -11.69 6.24 7.28
N ARG A 7 -11.34 7.50 6.95
CA ARG A 7 -11.40 8.04 5.57
C ARG A 7 -10.52 7.30 4.57
N LEU A 8 -9.48 6.59 5.02
CA LEU A 8 -8.59 5.82 4.15
C LEU A 8 -9.19 4.50 3.69
N LYS A 9 -10.23 3.99 4.37
CA LYS A 9 -10.91 2.73 3.99
C LYS A 9 -11.51 2.76 2.57
N PRO A 10 -12.32 3.76 2.19
CA PRO A 10 -12.84 3.87 0.83
C PRO A 10 -11.71 4.09 -0.19
N LEU A 11 -10.73 4.92 0.13
CA LEU A 11 -9.57 5.19 -0.74
C LEU A 11 -8.78 3.90 -1.03
N ALA A 12 -8.42 3.14 0.01
CA ALA A 12 -7.74 1.86 -0.15
C ALA A 12 -8.56 0.83 -0.94
N ARG A 13 -9.90 0.87 -0.85
CA ARG A 13 -10.75 0.02 -1.70
C ARG A 13 -10.64 0.43 -3.17
N ASN A 14 -10.65 1.74 -3.46
CA ASN A 14 -10.48 2.26 -4.82
C ASN A 14 -9.10 1.88 -5.40
N LEU A 15 -8.03 2.06 -4.62
CA LEU A 15 -6.66 1.73 -5.05
C LEU A 15 -6.52 0.23 -5.40
N ARG A 16 -7.12 -0.68 -4.64
CA ARG A 16 -7.12 -2.13 -4.99
C ARG A 16 -7.77 -2.45 -6.33
N SER A 17 -8.68 -1.61 -6.81
CA SER A 17 -9.33 -1.75 -8.12
C SER A 17 -8.60 -1.01 -9.24
N ARG A 18 -7.69 -0.09 -8.92
CA ARG A 18 -7.00 0.80 -9.86
C ARG A 18 -5.47 0.69 -9.74
N GLN A 19 -4.96 -0.52 -9.53
CA GLN A 19 -3.53 -0.76 -9.40
C GLN A 19 -2.80 -0.55 -10.73
N THR A 20 -1.60 -0.01 -10.67
CA THR A 20 -0.69 0.05 -11.83
C THR A 20 -0.33 -1.35 -12.34
N GLU A 21 0.14 -1.47 -13.58
CA GLU A 21 0.60 -2.76 -14.11
C GLU A 21 1.73 -3.38 -13.26
N ALA A 22 2.65 -2.54 -12.77
CA ALA A 22 3.73 -2.94 -11.89
C ALA A 22 3.21 -3.52 -10.56
N GLU A 23 2.26 -2.83 -9.92
CA GLU A 23 1.59 -3.34 -8.72
C GLU A 23 0.84 -4.65 -8.97
N GLN A 24 0.11 -4.76 -10.08
CA GLN A 24 -0.64 -5.97 -10.42
C GLN A 24 0.32 -7.16 -10.61
N LYS A 25 1.43 -6.92 -11.31
CA LYS A 25 2.47 -7.92 -11.51
C LYS A 25 3.12 -8.32 -10.19
N LEU A 26 3.48 -7.38 -9.32
CA LEU A 26 4.03 -7.73 -8.01
C LEU A 26 3.01 -8.50 -7.16
N TRP A 27 1.75 -8.05 -7.14
CA TRP A 27 0.69 -8.71 -6.39
C TRP A 27 0.45 -10.16 -6.81
N SER A 28 0.61 -10.49 -8.10
CA SER A 28 0.46 -11.87 -8.58
C SER A 28 1.49 -12.82 -7.96
N HIS A 29 2.68 -12.32 -7.62
CA HIS A 29 3.76 -13.07 -6.96
C HIS A 29 3.60 -13.09 -5.43
N LEU A 30 3.05 -12.04 -4.83
CA LEU A 30 2.92 -11.92 -3.37
C LEU A 30 1.65 -12.56 -2.78
N ARG A 31 0.56 -12.61 -3.54
CA ARG A 31 -0.75 -13.07 -3.03
C ARG A 31 -0.73 -14.54 -2.62
N ARG A 32 -1.75 -14.94 -1.86
CA ARG A 32 -2.00 -16.36 -1.47
C ARG A 32 -0.82 -17.01 -0.72
N ASP A 33 -0.05 -16.21 0.00
CA ASP A 33 1.04 -16.68 0.85
C ASP A 33 2.10 -17.51 0.08
N GLN A 34 2.26 -17.24 -1.23
CA GLN A 34 3.17 -17.97 -2.13
C GLN A 34 4.64 -17.93 -1.67
N LEU A 35 5.02 -16.90 -0.90
CA LEU A 35 6.37 -16.74 -0.35
C LEU A 35 6.48 -17.22 1.10
N GLY A 36 5.50 -17.96 1.63
CA GLY A 36 5.44 -18.37 3.03
C GLY A 36 5.13 -17.23 4.01
N VAL A 37 4.98 -16.00 3.52
CA VAL A 37 4.60 -14.81 4.30
C VAL A 37 3.35 -14.19 3.70
N ARG A 38 2.42 -13.77 4.57
CA ARG A 38 1.19 -13.10 4.16
C ARG A 38 1.42 -11.63 3.87
N PHE A 39 1.15 -11.24 2.63
CA PHE A 39 1.11 -9.85 2.19
C PHE A 39 -0.32 -9.33 2.07
N TYR A 40 -0.51 -8.07 2.44
CA TYR A 40 -1.71 -7.27 2.18
C TYR A 40 -1.36 -6.21 1.16
N ARG A 41 -2.24 -5.97 0.18
CA ARG A 41 -2.12 -4.85 -0.76
C ARG A 41 -2.98 -3.66 -0.36
N GLN A 42 -2.47 -2.45 -0.59
CA GLN A 42 -3.14 -1.18 -0.37
C GLN A 42 -3.74 -1.13 1.04
N ARG A 43 -2.89 -1.26 2.06
CA ARG A 43 -3.28 -1.41 3.47
C ARG A 43 -3.23 -0.06 4.18
N PRO A 44 -4.37 0.45 4.69
CA PRO A 44 -4.35 1.58 5.60
C PRO A 44 -3.56 1.28 6.88
N LEU A 45 -2.69 2.23 7.26
CA LEU A 45 -1.92 2.22 8.50
C LEU A 45 -1.69 3.68 8.96
N GLY A 46 -2.24 4.04 10.12
CA GLY A 46 -2.20 5.42 10.61
C GLY A 46 -2.78 6.39 9.57
N PRO A 47 -2.03 7.43 9.16
CA PRO A 47 -2.48 8.40 8.15
C PRO A 47 -2.08 8.02 6.71
N TYR A 48 -1.63 6.78 6.46
CA TYR A 48 -1.10 6.33 5.16
C TYR A 48 -1.83 5.11 4.63
N ILE A 49 -1.68 4.85 3.33
CA ILE A 49 -2.03 3.60 2.67
C ILE A 49 -0.73 3.06 2.06
N LEU A 50 -0.31 1.88 2.51
CA LEU A 50 0.90 1.20 2.05
C LEU A 50 0.57 0.32 0.84
N ASP A 51 1.38 0.34 -0.21
CA ASP A 51 1.15 -0.47 -1.41
C ASP A 51 1.14 -1.96 -1.08
N PHE A 52 2.14 -2.43 -0.35
CA PHE A 52 2.18 -3.79 0.21
C PHE A 52 2.73 -3.82 1.63
N TYR A 53 2.11 -4.64 2.48
CA TYR A 53 2.51 -4.80 3.88
C TYR A 53 2.49 -6.26 4.30
N ALA A 54 3.57 -6.73 4.92
CA ALA A 54 3.69 -8.04 5.55
C ALA A 54 3.88 -7.90 7.07
N PRO A 55 2.79 -7.96 7.87
CA PRO A 55 2.85 -7.69 9.31
C PRO A 55 3.79 -8.61 10.07
N LYS A 56 3.83 -9.90 9.70
CA LYS A 56 4.69 -10.89 10.37
C LYS A 56 6.18 -10.60 10.16
N ALA A 57 6.54 -9.99 9.04
CA ALA A 57 7.91 -9.64 8.69
C ALA A 57 8.23 -8.17 9.01
N GLN A 58 7.26 -7.40 9.51
CA GLN A 58 7.36 -5.94 9.68
C GLN A 58 7.89 -5.22 8.42
N LEU A 59 7.53 -5.75 7.25
CA LEU A 59 8.04 -5.29 5.97
C LEU A 59 6.97 -4.49 5.22
N VAL A 60 7.37 -3.30 4.76
CA VAL A 60 6.61 -2.45 3.83
C VAL A 60 7.33 -2.47 2.49
N VAL A 61 6.58 -2.60 1.40
CA VAL A 61 7.08 -2.46 0.03
C VAL A 61 6.23 -1.41 -0.66
N GLU A 62 6.84 -0.27 -0.96
CA GLU A 62 6.24 0.81 -1.75
C GLU A 62 6.80 0.74 -3.16
N LEU A 63 5.93 0.87 -4.17
CA LEU A 63 6.37 1.02 -5.54
C LEU A 63 6.40 2.51 -5.84
N ASP A 64 7.59 3.04 -6.12
CA ASP A 64 7.74 4.40 -6.61
C ASP A 64 7.17 4.49 -8.03
N GLY A 65 5.87 4.71 -8.12
CA GLY A 65 5.23 5.11 -9.36
C GLY A 65 5.53 6.58 -9.65
N SER A 66 5.76 6.91 -10.92
CA SER A 66 5.70 8.28 -11.43
C SER A 66 4.31 8.94 -11.26
N GLN A 67 3.32 8.20 -10.77
CA GLN A 67 1.97 8.64 -10.43
C GLN A 67 1.85 9.25 -9.02
N HIS A 68 2.89 9.16 -8.18
CA HIS A 68 2.90 9.78 -6.83
C HIS A 68 2.90 11.32 -6.84
N VAL A 69 2.95 11.94 -8.02
CA VAL A 69 3.07 13.40 -8.18
C VAL A 69 1.71 14.10 -8.07
N ASP A 70 0.59 13.40 -8.28
CA ASP A 70 -0.75 14.01 -8.41
C ASP A 70 -1.70 13.79 -7.22
N ASP A 71 -1.28 13.10 -6.14
CA ASP A 71 -2.04 13.08 -4.90
C ASP A 71 -1.56 14.20 -3.94
N PRO A 72 -2.34 15.28 -3.75
CA PRO A 72 -1.94 16.41 -2.90
C PRO A 72 -1.73 16.02 -1.43
N THR A 73 -2.15 14.81 -1.02
CA THR A 73 -1.97 14.29 0.34
C THR A 73 -0.57 13.72 0.58
N GLN A 74 0.10 13.20 -0.46
CA GLN A 74 1.43 12.58 -0.36
C GLN A 74 2.57 13.62 -0.33
N ARG A 75 2.40 14.75 -1.03
CA ARG A 75 3.43 15.82 -1.09
C ARG A 75 3.84 16.42 0.25
N ARG A 76 3.03 16.23 1.32
CA ARG A 76 3.25 16.89 2.62
C ARG A 76 4.15 16.13 3.60
N LYS A 77 4.58 14.89 3.31
CA LYS A 77 5.17 14.04 4.36
C LYS A 77 6.50 13.36 4.01
N ASP A 78 7.08 13.63 2.84
CA ASP A 78 8.39 13.10 2.47
C ASP A 78 9.57 13.86 3.13
N THR A 79 9.30 14.91 3.90
CA THR A 79 10.32 15.69 4.63
C THR A 79 10.80 15.02 5.93
N GLN A 80 10.29 13.85 6.28
CA GLN A 80 10.59 13.20 7.57
C GLN A 80 10.64 11.66 7.48
N ARG A 81 11.26 11.13 6.42
CA ARG A 81 11.68 9.74 6.36
C ARG A 81 13.04 9.53 7.03
#